data_AF-A0A383AKH8-F1
#
_entry.id   AF-A0A383AKH8-F1
#
_cell.length_a   1.000
_cell.length_b   1.000
_cell.length_c   1.000
_cell.angle_alpha   90.00
_cell.angle_beta   90.00
_cell.angle_gamma   90.00
#
_symmetry.space_group_name_H-M   'P 1'
#
loop_
_entity.id
_entity.type
_entity.pdbx_description
1 polymer ?
#
loop_
_entity_poly.entity_id
_entity_poly.type
_entity_poly.pdbx_seq_one_letter_code
_entity_poly.pdbx_strand_id
1 'polypeptide(L)' 'HPHVVAVEIEAEHLCMAMRGVRKPGSKVITTAIRGSFAGLDIVSRDLLILLRGIS' A
#
# COMPACT_ATOMS: atom_id res chain seq x y z
N HIS A 1 9.08 -15.17 -16.19
CA HIS A 1 7.76 -14.76 -15.68
C HIS A 1 7.81 -14.75 -14.17
N PRO A 2 7.60 -13.60 -13.49
CA PRO A 2 7.52 -13.58 -12.03
C PRO A 2 6.22 -14.27 -11.58
N HIS A 3 6.32 -15.11 -10.54
CA HIS A 3 5.15 -15.79 -9.96
C HIS A 3 4.26 -14.84 -9.15
N VAL A 4 4.86 -13.80 -8.57
CA VAL A 4 4.20 -12.79 -7.76
C VAL A 4 4.86 -11.43 -8.03
N VAL A 5 4.03 -10.38 -8.11
CA VAL A 5 4.45 -8.99 -8.13
C VAL A 5 3.61 -8.25 -7.09
N ALA A 6 4.26 -7.49 -6.21
CA ALA A 6 3.59 -6.68 -5.19
C ALA A 6 4.14 -5.25 -5.24
N VAL A 7 3.23 -4.28 -5.09
CA VAL A 7 3.54 -2.85 -5.08
C VAL A 7 2.78 -2.20 -3.94
N GLU A 8 3.47 -1.36 -3.19
CA GLU A 8 2.88 -0.47 -2.18
C GLU A 8 3.29 0.97 -2.47
N ILE A 9 2.32 1.88 -2.38
CA ILE A 9 2.54 3.32 -2.51
C ILE A 9 1.98 3.98 -1.25
N GLU A 10 2.83 4.70 -0.53
CA GLU A 10 2.45 5.61 0.53
C GLU A 10 2.60 7.05 0.04
N ALA A 11 1.52 7.82 0.09
CA ALA A 11 1.54 9.21 -0.34
C ALA A 11 0.57 10.09 0.48
N GLU A 12 0.85 11.38 0.50
CA GLU A 12 -0.05 12.39 1.05
C GLU A 12 -0.81 13.11 -0.07
N HIS A 13 -2.13 13.22 0.07
CA HIS A 13 -2.97 13.94 -0.87
C HIS A 13 -3.02 15.43 -0.54
N LEU A 14 -2.24 16.25 -1.26
CA LEU A 14 -2.19 17.70 -1.05
C LEU A 14 -3.55 18.40 -1.21
N CYS A 15 -4.44 17.85 -2.03
CA CYS A 15 -5.80 18.36 -2.17
C CYS A 15 -6.64 18.20 -0.89
N MET A 16 -6.32 17.23 -0.03
CA MET A 16 -6.95 17.01 1.28
C MET A 16 -6.22 17.75 2.41
N ALA A 17 -4.90 17.93 2.26
CA ALA A 17 -4.07 18.61 3.26
C ALA A 17 -4.20 20.14 3.20
N MET A 18 -4.08 20.73 2.00
CA MET A 18 -4.04 22.18 1.80
C MET A 18 -5.40 22.76 1.40
N ARG A 19 -6.27 21.93 0.81
CA ARG A 19 -7.58 22.30 0.27
C ARG A 19 -8.64 21.34 0.82
N GLY A 20 -9.91 21.55 0.46
CA GLY A 20 -11.00 20.64 0.85
C GLY A 20 -11.10 20.42 2.37
N VAL A 21 -10.96 19.16 2.80
CA VAL A 21 -11.13 18.72 4.21
C VAL A 21 -10.04 19.19 5.18
N ARG A 22 -8.94 19.79 4.68
CA ARG A 22 -7.84 20.37 5.47
C ARG A 22 -7.33 19.46 6.59
N LYS A 23 -6.87 18.26 6.23
CA LYS A 23 -6.25 17.29 7.15
C LYS A 23 -4.76 17.09 6.81
N PRO A 24 -3.85 17.92 7.33
CA PRO A 24 -2.41 17.75 7.14
C PRO A 24 -1.91 16.42 7.69
N GLY A 25 -0.92 15.83 7.02
CA GLY A 25 -0.32 14.55 7.41
C GLY A 25 -1.21 13.34 7.11
N SER A 26 -2.24 13.50 6.27
CA SER A 26 -3.06 12.37 5.85
C SER A 26 -2.27 11.45 4.91
N LYS A 27 -1.86 10.29 5.43
CA LYS A 27 -1.17 9.26 4.67
C LYS A 27 -2.19 8.28 4.08
N VAL A 28 -2.16 8.10 2.77
CA VAL A 28 -2.96 7.09 2.07
C VAL A 28 -2.01 6.02 1.55
N ILE A 29 -2.33 4.78 1.88
CA ILE A 29 -1.57 3.61 1.43
C ILE A 29 -2.42 2.87 0.41
N THR A 30 -1.85 2.64 -0.77
CA THR A 30 -2.48 1.85 -1.83
C THR A 30 -1.56 0.70 -2.22
N THR A 31 -2.14 -0.50 -2.30
CA THR A 31 -1.39 -1.73 -2.58
C THR A 31 -1.98 -2.47 -3.76
N ALA A 32 -1.13 -3.09 -4.57
CA ALA A 32 -1.55 -3.96 -5.67
C ALA A 32 -0.68 -5.22 -5.69
N ILE A 33 -1.32 -6.38 -5.73
CA ILE A 33 -0.66 -7.69 -5.80
C ILE A 33 -1.18 -8.42 -7.04
N ARG A 34 -0.27 -9.00 -7.82
CA ARG A 34 -0.55 -9.80 -9.02
C ARG A 34 0.17 -11.14 -8.93
N GLY A 35 -0.42 -12.17 -9.52
CA GLY A 35 0.11 -13.53 -9.51
C GLY A 35 -0.54 -14.41 -8.44
N SER A 36 0.17 -15.45 -8.01
CA SER A 36 -0.40 -16.53 -7.18
C SER A 36 -0.93 -16.10 -5.81
N PHE A 37 -0.55 -14.92 -5.32
CA PHE A 37 -0.99 -14.40 -4.02
C PHE A 37 -2.13 -13.38 -4.12
N ALA A 38 -2.61 -13.06 -5.33
CA ALA A 38 -3.75 -12.18 -5.49
C ALA A 38 -5.01 -12.77 -4.84
N GLY A 39 -5.65 -12.02 -3.95
CA GLY A 39 -6.88 -12.45 -3.24
C GLY A 39 -6.64 -13.35 -2.02
N LEU A 40 -5.39 -13.65 -1.67
CA LEU A 40 -5.05 -14.36 -0.44
C LEU A 40 -4.72 -13.33 0.65
N ASP A 41 -5.69 -12.99 1.49
CA ASP A 41 -5.58 -11.89 2.46
C ASP A 41 -4.44 -12.06 3.46
N ILE A 42 -4.28 -13.26 4.03
CA ILE A 42 -3.22 -13.54 5.01
C ILE A 42 -1.82 -13.36 4.40
N VAL A 43 -1.61 -13.92 3.20
CA VAL A 43 -0.33 -13.87 2.49
C VAL A 43 -0.04 -12.43 2.02
N SER A 44 -1.07 -11.72 1.54
CA SER A 44 -0.96 -10.33 1.13
C SER A 44 -0.54 -9.43 2.28
N ARG A 45 -1.14 -9.61 3.47
CA ARG A 45 -0.79 -8.83 4.67
C ARG A 45 0.66 -9.06 5.09
N ASP A 46 1.06 -10.33 5.22
CA ASP A 46 2.40 -10.68 5.71
C ASP A 46 3.47 -10.23 4.71
N LEU A 47 3.21 -10.34 3.39
CA LEU A 47 4.10 -9.82 2.34
C LEU A 47 4.29 -8.30 2.43
N LEU A 48 3.22 -7.54 2.66
CA LEU A 48 3.30 -6.08 2.78
C LEU A 48 4.07 -5.64 4.04
N ILE A 49 3.95 -6.38 5.15
CA ILE A 49 4.75 -6.13 6.36
C ILE A 49 6.25 -6.31 6.06
N LEU A 50 6.61 -7.39 5.36
CA LEU A 50 7.98 -7.67 4.95
C LEU A 50 8.55 -6.56 4.04
N LEU A 51 7.76 -6.03 3.12
CA LEU A 51 8.17 -4.93 2.22
C LEU A 51 8.51 -3.64 2.98
N ARG A 52 7.90 -3.41 4.14
CA ARG A 52 8.17 -2.24 5.00
C ARG A 52 9.41 -2.41 5.89
N GLY A 53 10.04 -3.59 5.90
CA GLY A 53 11.23 -3.86 6.69
C GLY A 53 10.99 -3.89 8.21
N ILE A 54 9.75 -4.09 8.63
CA ILE A 54 9.37 -4.19 10.05
C ILE A 54 9.42 -5.70 10.40
N SER A 55 10.54 -6.15 10.96
CA SER A 55 10.75 -7.54 11.44
C SER A 55 10.97 -7.53 12.95
#